data_AF-A0A5M6CQD4-F1
#
_entry.id   AF-A0A5M6CQD4-F1
#
_cell.length_a   1.000
_cell.length_b   1.000
_cell.length_c   1.000
_cell.angle_alpha   90.00
_cell.angle_beta   90.00
_cell.angle_gamma   90.00
#
_symmetry.space_group_name_H-M   'P 1'
#
loop_
_entity.id
_entity.type
_entity.pdbx_description
1 polymer ?
#
loop_
_entity_poly.entity_id
_entity_poly.type
_entity_poly.pdbx_seq_one_letter_code
_entity_poly.pdbx_strand_id
1 'polypeptide(L)'
;MKTINIIGSGNVVHHLVRALAELSNYKIQNVAVRSIDKVGDFFPKDLIVTAVEDLKAADITLISVTDSAIAEVSERISYKDSLVVHTSGTTALEVLNDKNRKGVFYPLQTFSKNKEINFKEVPLCLEAENTDDLIKLKLLAAELSEKVFEISSEQRKSLHVAAVFVSNFINHLYSIGNEICQENNIPFDILKPLIKETADKINYLNPKDAQTGPAVRFDQKTIKAHQDFLKNQNYKSIYNLITQSIQENV
;
A
#
# COMPACT_ATOMS: atom_id res chain seq x y z
N MET A 1 -16.00 -17.68 -17.51
CA MET A 1 -15.12 -17.30 -16.38
C MET A 1 -13.93 -16.56 -16.96
N LYS A 2 -13.68 -15.32 -16.52
CA LYS A 2 -12.59 -14.48 -17.03
C LYS A 2 -11.26 -14.95 -16.44
N THR A 3 -10.16 -14.80 -17.17
CA THR A 3 -8.82 -15.26 -16.77
C THR A 3 -7.95 -14.11 -16.27
N ILE A 4 -7.19 -14.38 -15.22
CA ILE A 4 -6.24 -13.43 -14.63
C ILE A 4 -4.85 -14.06 -14.58
N ASN A 5 -3.86 -13.37 -15.13
CA ASN A 5 -2.45 -13.65 -14.86
C ASN A 5 -1.93 -12.75 -13.74
N ILE A 6 -0.98 -13.27 -12.97
CA ILE A 6 -0.31 -12.51 -11.90
C ILE A 6 1.20 -12.67 -12.07
N ILE A 7 1.94 -11.56 -12.02
CA ILE A 7 3.40 -11.55 -12.13
C ILE A 7 4.01 -10.98 -10.86
N GLY A 8 4.89 -11.77 -10.22
CA GLY A 8 5.59 -11.41 -8.99
C GLY A 8 5.35 -12.40 -7.84
N SER A 9 6.01 -12.19 -6.71
CA SER A 9 5.89 -13.06 -5.51
C SER A 9 6.00 -12.30 -4.18
N GLY A 10 5.78 -10.98 -4.23
CA GLY A 10 5.81 -10.10 -3.06
C GLY A 10 4.58 -10.23 -2.15
N ASN A 11 4.51 -9.38 -1.13
CA ASN A 11 3.40 -9.38 -0.18
C ASN A 11 2.06 -9.09 -0.85
N VAL A 12 2.01 -8.16 -1.80
CA VAL A 12 0.79 -7.84 -2.55
C VAL A 12 0.29 -9.07 -3.33
N VAL A 13 1.16 -9.77 -4.07
CA VAL A 13 0.82 -11.00 -4.79
C VAL A 13 0.29 -12.08 -3.86
N HIS A 14 0.93 -12.27 -2.70
CA HIS A 14 0.50 -13.27 -1.72
C HIS A 14 -0.96 -13.07 -1.31
N HIS A 15 -1.37 -11.82 -1.07
CA HIS A 15 -2.74 -11.48 -0.70
C HIS A 15 -3.70 -11.51 -1.90
N LEU A 16 -3.26 -11.03 -3.07
CA LEU A 16 -4.06 -11.08 -4.30
C LEU A 16 -4.38 -12.50 -4.74
N VAL A 17 -3.41 -13.42 -4.71
CA VAL A 17 -3.64 -14.84 -5.09
C VAL A 17 -4.72 -15.46 -4.22
N ARG A 18 -4.67 -15.22 -2.91
CA ARG A 18 -5.68 -15.73 -1.98
C ARG A 18 -7.06 -15.14 -2.28
N ALA A 19 -7.15 -13.82 -2.39
CA ALA A 19 -8.43 -13.15 -2.65
C ALA A 19 -9.02 -13.51 -4.02
N LEU A 20 -8.18 -13.70 -5.04
CA LEU A 20 -8.60 -14.09 -6.39
C LEU A 20 -9.06 -15.56 -6.47
N ALA A 21 -8.50 -16.44 -5.65
CA ALA A 21 -8.88 -17.86 -5.61
C ALA A 21 -10.31 -18.07 -5.08
N GLU A 22 -10.87 -17.09 -4.35
CA GLU A 22 -12.22 -17.14 -3.80
C GLU A 22 -13.29 -16.59 -4.75
N LEU A 23 -12.88 -16.03 -5.90
CA LEU A 23 -13.81 -15.43 -6.86
C LEU A 23 -14.53 -16.47 -7.71
N SER A 24 -15.79 -16.18 -8.06
CA SER A 24 -16.62 -17.08 -8.87
C SER A 24 -16.61 -16.74 -10.37
N ASN A 25 -16.42 -15.46 -10.74
CA ASN A 25 -16.46 -15.03 -12.13
C ASN A 25 -15.07 -14.95 -12.78
N TYR A 26 -14.02 -15.05 -11.97
CA TYR A 26 -12.62 -14.96 -12.37
C TYR A 26 -11.87 -16.21 -11.95
N LYS A 27 -10.86 -16.60 -12.73
CA LYS A 27 -9.90 -17.63 -12.35
C LYS A 27 -8.48 -17.18 -12.61
N ILE A 28 -7.57 -17.64 -11.76
CA ILE A 28 -6.14 -17.53 -12.01
C ILE A 28 -5.79 -18.44 -13.19
N GLN A 29 -5.15 -17.89 -14.21
CA GLN A 29 -4.68 -18.61 -15.40
C GLN A 29 -3.24 -19.06 -15.20
N ASN A 30 -2.36 -18.12 -14.84
CA ASN A 30 -0.98 -18.41 -14.46
C ASN A 30 -0.47 -17.42 -13.40
N VAL A 31 0.51 -17.86 -12.60
CA VAL A 31 1.27 -17.00 -11.69
C VAL A 31 2.76 -17.09 -12.07
N ALA A 32 3.32 -16.02 -12.64
CA ALA A 32 4.72 -15.96 -12.99
C ALA A 32 5.58 -15.52 -11.81
N VAL A 33 6.51 -16.39 -11.38
CA VAL A 33 7.42 -16.11 -10.27
C VAL A 33 8.86 -16.46 -10.63
N ARG A 34 9.83 -15.63 -10.22
CA ARG A 34 11.25 -15.89 -10.51
C ARG A 34 11.84 -17.10 -9.76
N SER A 35 11.26 -17.45 -8.62
CA SER A 35 11.73 -18.54 -7.75
C SER A 35 10.52 -19.10 -7.01
N ILE A 36 10.27 -20.39 -7.21
CA ILE A 36 9.13 -21.10 -6.64
C ILE A 36 9.25 -21.23 -5.11
N ASP A 37 10.47 -21.28 -4.57
CA ASP A 37 10.73 -21.40 -3.13
C ASP A 37 10.28 -20.16 -2.32
N LYS A 38 9.95 -19.06 -3.00
CA LYS A 38 9.53 -17.80 -2.38
C LYS A 38 8.02 -17.62 -2.29
N VAL A 39 7.24 -18.54 -2.86
CA VAL A 39 5.77 -18.50 -2.80
C VAL A 39 5.25 -19.31 -1.61
N GLY A 40 4.06 -18.95 -1.11
CA GLY A 40 3.42 -19.71 -0.03
C GLY A 40 2.79 -21.00 -0.55
N ASP A 41 2.60 -21.99 0.32
CA ASP A 41 2.09 -23.31 -0.09
C ASP A 41 0.68 -23.30 -0.69
N PHE A 42 -0.12 -22.28 -0.40
CA PHE A 42 -1.46 -22.12 -0.98
C PHE A 42 -1.46 -21.62 -2.43
N PHE A 43 -0.30 -21.26 -2.98
CA PHE A 43 -0.25 -20.91 -4.40
C PHE A 43 -0.61 -22.13 -5.24
N PRO A 44 -1.40 -21.97 -6.31
CA PRO A 44 -1.76 -23.07 -7.20
C PRO A 44 -0.52 -23.51 -7.99
N LYS A 45 0.22 -24.50 -7.47
CA LYS A 45 1.55 -24.91 -7.98
C LYS A 45 1.51 -25.34 -9.45
N ASP A 46 0.39 -25.90 -9.90
CA ASP A 46 0.11 -26.31 -11.27
C ASP A 46 -0.07 -25.12 -12.25
N LEU A 47 -0.34 -23.92 -11.72
CA LEU A 47 -0.50 -22.69 -12.51
C LEU A 47 0.76 -21.81 -12.50
N ILE A 48 1.78 -22.18 -11.73
CA ILE A 48 3.03 -21.40 -11.63
C ILE A 48 3.87 -21.58 -12.90
N VAL A 49 4.36 -20.47 -13.44
CA VAL A 49 5.41 -20.44 -14.46
C VAL A 49 6.62 -19.67 -13.95
N THR A 50 7.82 -20.00 -14.43
CA THR A 50 9.06 -19.38 -13.97
C THR A 50 9.55 -18.23 -14.86
N ALA A 51 9.00 -18.12 -16.08
CA ALA A 51 9.24 -17.02 -17.00
C ALA A 51 7.93 -16.31 -17.36
N VAL A 52 8.02 -14.99 -17.59
CA VAL A 52 6.85 -14.17 -17.97
C VAL A 52 6.40 -14.50 -19.39
N GLU A 53 7.35 -14.92 -20.22
CA GLU A 53 7.17 -15.34 -21.61
C GLU A 53 6.27 -16.59 -21.73
N ASP A 54 6.27 -17.44 -20.71
CA ASP A 54 5.50 -18.69 -20.64
C ASP A 54 4.03 -18.47 -20.25
N LEU A 55 3.64 -17.24 -19.92
CA LEU A 55 2.25 -16.92 -19.59
C LEU A 55 1.34 -17.16 -20.79
N LYS A 56 0.25 -17.90 -20.57
CA LYS A 56 -0.86 -17.94 -21.54
C LYS A 56 -1.59 -16.62 -21.53
N ALA A 57 -2.14 -16.20 -22.68
CA ALA A 57 -2.94 -14.99 -22.76
C ALA A 57 -4.13 -15.05 -21.78
N ALA A 58 -4.41 -13.92 -21.13
CA ALA A 58 -5.49 -13.77 -20.16
C ALA A 58 -6.30 -12.48 -20.41
N ASP A 59 -7.50 -12.40 -19.84
CA ASP A 59 -8.34 -11.20 -19.92
C ASP A 59 -7.69 -10.00 -19.19
N ILE A 60 -7.01 -10.28 -18.06
CA ILE A 60 -6.31 -9.27 -17.25
C ILE A 60 -4.96 -9.84 -16.80
N THR A 61 -3.90 -9.04 -16.85
CA THR A 61 -2.58 -9.40 -16.32
C THR A 61 -2.12 -8.39 -15.27
N LEU A 62 -1.95 -8.85 -14.04
CA LEU A 62 -1.54 -8.05 -12.88
C LEU A 62 -0.02 -8.12 -12.68
N ILE A 63 0.69 -7.02 -12.85
CA ILE A 63 2.13 -6.88 -12.56
C ILE A 63 2.31 -6.32 -11.14
N SER A 64 2.87 -7.13 -10.25
CA SER A 64 3.18 -6.75 -8.87
C SER A 64 4.65 -7.06 -8.54
N VAL A 65 5.54 -6.32 -9.19
CA VAL A 65 6.99 -6.33 -8.98
C VAL A 65 7.46 -4.98 -8.42
N THR A 66 8.77 -4.80 -8.24
CA THR A 66 9.33 -3.48 -7.88
C THR A 66 9.05 -2.46 -8.97
N ASP A 67 8.83 -1.20 -8.61
CA ASP A 67 8.49 -0.12 -9.55
C ASP A 67 9.46 -0.05 -10.75
N SER A 68 10.75 -0.18 -10.48
CA SER A 68 11.82 -0.15 -11.49
C SER A 68 11.77 -1.31 -12.50
N ALA A 69 11.09 -2.41 -12.18
CA ALA A 69 11.03 -3.60 -13.02
C ALA A 69 9.75 -3.67 -13.87
N ILE A 70 8.79 -2.74 -13.67
CA ILE A 70 7.48 -2.82 -14.33
C ILE A 70 7.61 -2.72 -15.86
N ALA A 71 8.40 -1.78 -16.38
CA ALA A 71 8.62 -1.60 -17.82
C ALA A 71 9.18 -2.87 -18.47
N GLU A 72 10.30 -3.36 -17.96
CA GLU A 72 11.00 -4.55 -18.46
C GLU A 72 10.07 -5.78 -18.43
N VAL A 73 9.38 -6.00 -17.30
CA VAL A 73 8.45 -7.13 -17.16
C VAL A 73 7.28 -7.02 -18.14
N SER A 74 6.71 -5.82 -18.31
CA SER A 74 5.62 -5.60 -19.26
C SER A 74 6.05 -5.84 -20.70
N GLU A 75 7.28 -5.51 -21.06
CA GLU A 75 7.85 -5.76 -22.38
C GLU A 75 8.03 -7.25 -22.66
N ARG A 76 8.31 -8.06 -21.64
CA ARG A 76 8.56 -9.50 -21.79
C ARG A 76 7.31 -10.36 -21.96
N ILE A 77 6.12 -9.81 -21.74
CA ILE A 77 4.85 -10.52 -21.96
C ILE A 77 4.71 -10.93 -23.44
N SER A 78 4.56 -12.22 -23.74
CA SER A 78 4.63 -12.73 -25.12
C SER A 78 3.40 -12.39 -25.99
N TYR A 79 2.25 -12.11 -25.37
CA TYR A 79 1.01 -11.73 -26.05
C TYR A 79 0.79 -10.21 -26.14
N LYS A 80 -0.19 -9.83 -26.97
CA LYS A 80 -0.57 -8.46 -27.32
C LYS A 80 -2.07 -8.23 -27.13
N ASP A 81 -2.49 -6.97 -27.15
CA ASP A 81 -3.89 -6.51 -27.06
C ASP A 81 -4.64 -6.97 -25.79
N SER A 82 -3.92 -7.48 -24.79
CA SER A 82 -4.46 -7.84 -23.48
C SER A 82 -4.46 -6.62 -22.55
N LEU A 83 -5.32 -6.63 -21.53
CA LEU A 83 -5.30 -5.61 -20.48
C LEU A 83 -4.20 -5.96 -19.47
N VAL A 84 -3.13 -5.19 -19.47
CA VAL A 84 -2.01 -5.31 -18.53
C VAL A 84 -2.10 -4.14 -17.56
N VAL A 85 -2.03 -4.45 -16.27
CA VAL A 85 -2.07 -3.44 -15.21
C VAL A 85 -1.00 -3.71 -14.17
N HIS A 86 -0.47 -2.67 -13.55
CA HIS A 86 0.45 -2.82 -12.42
C HIS A 86 -0.19 -2.43 -11.09
N THR A 87 0.44 -2.82 -9.98
CA THR A 87 -0.04 -2.51 -8.62
C THR A 87 0.77 -1.43 -7.91
N SER A 88 1.53 -0.60 -8.64
CA SER A 88 2.32 0.49 -8.05
C SER A 88 1.46 1.70 -7.64
N GLY A 89 1.76 2.26 -6.47
CA GLY A 89 1.15 3.48 -5.97
C GLY A 89 1.63 4.76 -6.65
N THR A 90 2.77 4.75 -7.34
CA THR A 90 3.44 5.97 -7.84
C THR A 90 3.81 5.92 -9.32
N THR A 91 4.04 4.73 -9.87
CA THR A 91 4.42 4.55 -11.28
C THR A 91 3.23 4.83 -12.19
N ALA A 92 3.42 5.66 -13.21
CA ALA A 92 2.34 5.99 -14.14
C ALA A 92 2.10 4.83 -15.14
N LEU A 93 0.86 4.68 -15.62
CA LEU A 93 0.47 3.54 -16.45
C LEU A 93 1.23 3.49 -17.80
N GLU A 94 1.75 4.62 -18.27
CA GLU A 94 2.51 4.77 -19.52
C GLU A 94 3.81 3.95 -19.52
N VAL A 95 4.29 3.54 -18.34
CA VAL A 95 5.45 2.64 -18.19
C VAL A 95 5.22 1.27 -18.85
N LEU A 96 3.95 0.87 -18.99
CA LEU A 96 3.57 -0.41 -19.57
C LEU A 96 3.76 -0.37 -21.09
N ASN A 97 4.13 -1.51 -21.67
CA ASN A 97 4.47 -1.61 -23.08
C ASN A 97 3.25 -1.39 -24.00
N ASP A 98 3.41 -0.59 -25.06
CA ASP A 98 2.34 -0.17 -25.99
C ASP A 98 1.66 -1.31 -26.76
N LYS A 99 2.25 -2.52 -26.77
CA LYS A 99 1.63 -3.68 -27.42
C LYS A 99 0.39 -4.19 -26.68
N ASN A 100 0.11 -3.69 -25.49
CA ASN A 100 -1.01 -4.09 -24.64
C ASN A 100 -1.75 -2.84 -24.16
N ARG A 101 -3.02 -3.03 -23.79
CA ARG A 101 -3.86 -1.98 -23.19
C ARG A 101 -3.47 -1.82 -21.73
N LYS A 102 -3.33 -0.59 -21.26
CA LYS A 102 -2.66 -0.28 -20.00
C LYS A 102 -3.65 0.17 -18.92
N GLY A 103 -3.26 -0.09 -17.68
CA GLY A 103 -3.95 0.47 -16.52
C GLY A 103 -3.23 0.21 -15.21
N VAL A 104 -3.90 0.52 -14.12
CA VAL A 104 -3.41 0.39 -12.75
C VAL A 104 -4.49 -0.26 -11.90
N PHE A 105 -4.07 -1.24 -11.11
CA PHE A 105 -4.90 -1.91 -10.12
C PHE A 105 -4.16 -1.86 -8.78
N TYR A 106 -4.28 -0.74 -8.08
CA TYR A 106 -3.47 -0.47 -6.90
C TYR A 106 -4.25 -0.71 -5.59
N PRO A 107 -3.92 -1.78 -4.84
CA PRO A 107 -4.44 -1.94 -3.49
C PRO A 107 -3.67 -1.09 -2.48
N LEU A 108 -4.34 -0.08 -1.91
CA LEU A 108 -3.76 0.82 -0.91
C LEU A 108 -3.85 0.19 0.49
N GLN A 109 -2.83 -0.57 0.87
CA GLN A 109 -2.70 -1.15 2.22
C GLN A 109 -1.24 -1.49 2.54
N THR A 110 -0.88 -1.52 3.83
CA THR A 110 0.38 -2.10 4.29
C THR A 110 0.27 -3.62 4.31
N PHE A 111 0.84 -4.29 3.31
CA PHE A 111 0.80 -5.75 3.19
C PHE A 111 1.97 -6.43 3.89
N SER A 112 1.69 -7.46 4.69
CA SER A 112 2.67 -8.36 5.31
C SER A 112 2.22 -9.81 5.15
N LYS A 113 3.15 -10.76 4.90
CA LYS A 113 2.80 -12.18 4.68
C LYS A 113 2.17 -12.85 5.90
N ASN A 114 2.56 -12.44 7.11
CA ASN A 114 2.19 -13.12 8.35
C ASN A 114 0.87 -12.64 8.96
N LYS A 115 0.16 -11.72 8.28
CA LYS A 115 -1.09 -11.15 8.78
C LYS A 115 -2.14 -11.29 7.70
N GLU A 116 -3.18 -12.06 7.99
CA GLU A 116 -4.37 -12.10 7.14
C GLU A 116 -5.05 -10.74 7.14
N ILE A 117 -5.61 -10.37 6.00
CA ILE A 117 -6.35 -9.12 5.85
C ILE A 117 -7.72 -9.44 5.27
N ASN A 118 -8.71 -8.67 5.69
CA ASN A 118 -9.98 -8.63 5.01
C ASN A 118 -9.83 -7.80 3.73
N PHE A 119 -9.72 -8.46 2.58
CA PHE A 119 -9.54 -7.75 1.29
C PHE A 119 -10.75 -6.86 0.96
N LYS A 120 -11.94 -7.16 1.52
CA LYS A 120 -13.15 -6.34 1.36
C LYS A 120 -12.98 -4.90 1.84
N GLU A 121 -12.09 -4.68 2.80
CA GLU A 121 -11.85 -3.36 3.39
C GLU A 121 -10.69 -2.59 2.74
N VAL A 122 -9.94 -3.23 1.83
CA VAL A 122 -8.76 -2.66 1.18
C VAL A 122 -9.19 -1.71 0.05
N PRO A 123 -8.88 -0.41 0.12
CA PRO A 123 -9.14 0.49 -1.00
C PRO A 123 -8.42 0.04 -2.27
N LEU A 124 -9.17 -0.14 -3.35
CA LEU A 124 -8.66 -0.45 -4.69
C LEU A 124 -8.74 0.80 -5.56
N CYS A 125 -7.58 1.28 -5.94
CA CYS A 125 -7.37 2.47 -6.73
C CYS A 125 -7.12 2.09 -8.20
N LEU A 126 -8.01 2.52 -9.09
CA LEU A 126 -8.07 2.08 -10.48
C LEU A 126 -7.80 3.22 -11.45
N GLU A 127 -7.11 2.88 -12.53
CA GLU A 127 -6.88 3.74 -13.68
C GLU A 127 -6.75 2.86 -14.94
N ALA A 128 -7.20 3.33 -16.10
CA ALA A 128 -6.99 2.66 -17.38
C ALA A 128 -6.96 3.69 -18.52
N GLU A 129 -6.31 3.36 -19.64
CA GLU A 129 -6.26 4.25 -20.82
C GLU A 129 -7.63 4.49 -21.44
N ASN A 130 -8.53 3.53 -21.32
CA ASN A 130 -9.86 3.58 -21.94
C ASN A 130 -10.95 3.13 -20.97
N THR A 131 -12.16 3.64 -21.22
CA THR A 131 -13.34 3.43 -20.38
C THR A 131 -13.74 1.95 -20.27
N ASP A 132 -13.63 1.18 -21.36
CA ASP A 132 -14.03 -0.23 -21.37
C ASP A 132 -13.14 -1.08 -20.45
N ASP A 133 -11.84 -0.80 -20.45
CA ASP A 133 -10.90 -1.48 -19.56
C ASP A 133 -11.06 -1.01 -18.11
N LEU A 134 -11.36 0.27 -17.88
CA LEU A 134 -11.70 0.76 -16.55
C LEU A 134 -12.94 0.06 -15.98
N ILE A 135 -13.97 -0.17 -16.81
CA ILE A 135 -15.16 -0.96 -16.43
C ILE A 135 -14.76 -2.40 -16.07
N LYS A 136 -13.87 -3.05 -16.84
CA LYS A 136 -13.38 -4.40 -16.51
C LYS A 136 -12.64 -4.44 -15.18
N LEU A 137 -11.79 -3.45 -14.90
CA LEU A 137 -11.08 -3.33 -13.62
C LEU A 137 -12.04 -3.09 -12.47
N LYS A 138 -13.06 -2.24 -12.64
CA LYS A 138 -14.12 -2.01 -11.65
C LYS A 138 -14.89 -3.28 -11.31
N LEU A 139 -15.25 -4.08 -12.32
CA LEU A 139 -15.94 -5.35 -12.12
C LEU A 139 -15.09 -6.34 -11.31
N LEU A 140 -13.78 -6.43 -11.61
CA LEU A 140 -12.86 -7.25 -10.83
C LEU A 140 -12.71 -6.71 -9.39
N ALA A 141 -12.51 -5.40 -9.25
CA ALA A 141 -12.31 -4.74 -7.97
C ALA A 141 -13.51 -4.89 -7.04
N ALA A 142 -14.73 -4.79 -7.57
CA ALA A 142 -15.97 -4.93 -6.79
C ALA A 142 -16.17 -6.35 -6.21
N GLU A 143 -15.62 -7.38 -6.85
CA GLU A 143 -15.62 -8.73 -6.28
C GLU A 143 -14.61 -8.88 -5.14
N LEU A 144 -13.54 -8.07 -5.14
CA LEU A 144 -12.46 -8.13 -4.16
C LEU A 144 -12.67 -7.17 -2.97
N SER A 145 -13.20 -5.98 -3.22
CA SER A 145 -13.30 -4.88 -2.25
C SER A 145 -14.63 -4.14 -2.32
N GLU A 146 -15.10 -3.67 -1.17
CA GLU A 146 -16.22 -2.74 -1.05
C GLU A 146 -15.80 -1.28 -1.31
N LYS A 147 -14.49 -1.02 -1.36
CA LYS A 147 -13.90 0.31 -1.49
C LYS A 147 -13.14 0.43 -2.81
N VAL A 148 -13.82 0.89 -3.86
CA VAL A 148 -13.25 1.05 -5.19
C VAL A 148 -13.23 2.53 -5.58
N PHE A 149 -12.06 3.02 -5.99
CA PHE A 149 -11.83 4.43 -6.34
C PHE A 149 -11.20 4.53 -7.73
N GLU A 150 -11.70 5.46 -8.55
CA GLU A 150 -11.03 5.88 -9.79
C GLU A 150 -10.10 7.03 -9.46
N ILE A 151 -8.80 6.83 -9.64
CA ILE A 151 -7.81 7.87 -9.36
C ILE A 151 -6.73 7.91 -10.44
N SER A 152 -6.43 9.11 -10.91
CA SER A 152 -5.40 9.33 -11.93
C SER A 152 -3.99 9.08 -11.37
N SER A 153 -3.01 8.96 -12.26
CA SER A 153 -1.61 8.85 -11.91
C SER A 153 -1.11 10.04 -11.09
N GLU A 154 -1.62 11.24 -11.36
CA GLU A 154 -1.31 12.43 -10.55
C GLU A 154 -1.92 12.33 -9.15
N GLN A 155 -3.21 11.98 -9.05
CA GLN A 155 -3.90 11.80 -7.77
C GLN A 155 -3.24 10.69 -6.94
N ARG A 156 -2.80 9.60 -7.58
CA ARG A 156 -2.08 8.48 -6.95
C ARG A 156 -0.74 8.90 -6.36
N LYS A 157 0.02 9.74 -7.06
CA LYS A 157 1.28 10.29 -6.50
C LYS A 157 1.00 11.10 -5.24
N SER A 158 -0.01 11.98 -5.25
CA SER A 158 -0.41 12.74 -4.06
C SER A 158 -0.90 11.84 -2.93
N LEU A 159 -1.71 10.82 -3.25
CA LEU A 159 -2.21 9.83 -2.31
C LEU A 159 -1.05 9.04 -1.67
N HIS A 160 -0.05 8.64 -2.44
CA HIS A 160 1.10 7.92 -1.92
C HIS A 160 1.88 8.76 -0.91
N VAL A 161 2.12 10.04 -1.22
CA VAL A 161 2.74 10.96 -0.26
C VAL A 161 1.89 11.08 1.01
N ALA A 162 0.57 11.26 0.88
CA ALA A 162 -0.32 11.30 2.04
C ALA A 162 -0.26 9.99 2.86
N ALA A 163 -0.22 8.83 2.20
CA ALA A 163 -0.12 7.51 2.84
C ALA A 163 1.18 7.34 3.64
N VAL A 164 2.31 7.87 3.13
CA VAL A 164 3.58 7.89 3.87
C VAL A 164 3.44 8.67 5.17
N PHE A 165 2.78 9.83 5.14
CA PHE A 165 2.54 10.65 6.33
C PHE A 165 1.66 9.95 7.36
N VAL A 166 0.55 9.32 6.94
CA VAL A 166 -0.43 8.73 7.88
C VAL A 166 -0.09 7.29 8.32
N SER A 167 0.97 6.68 7.76
CA SER A 167 1.37 5.31 8.07
C SER A 167 2.85 5.19 8.38
N ASN A 168 3.73 5.43 7.39
CA ASN A 168 5.17 5.16 7.55
C ASN A 168 5.81 6.09 8.58
N PHE A 169 5.53 7.39 8.52
CA PHE A 169 6.04 8.35 9.50
C PHE A 169 5.47 8.08 10.89
N ILE A 170 4.18 7.79 10.99
CA ILE A 170 3.53 7.42 12.25
C ILE A 170 4.20 6.20 12.89
N ASN A 171 4.48 5.14 12.12
CA ASN A 171 5.20 3.97 12.62
C ASN A 171 6.62 4.32 13.10
N HIS A 172 7.31 5.22 12.41
CA HIS A 172 8.61 5.71 12.88
C HIS A 172 8.50 6.48 14.21
N LEU A 173 7.46 7.31 14.39
CA LEU A 173 7.20 7.99 15.66
C LEU A 173 6.92 6.98 16.80
N TYR A 174 6.26 5.84 16.51
CA TYR A 174 6.12 4.75 17.48
C TYR A 174 7.47 4.12 17.84
N SER A 175 8.38 3.95 16.88
CA SER A 175 9.75 3.47 17.12
C SER A 175 10.51 4.40 18.07
N ILE A 176 10.47 5.72 17.82
CA ILE A 176 11.09 6.72 18.69
C ILE A 176 10.52 6.63 20.11
N GLY A 177 9.19 6.56 20.25
CA GLY A 177 8.53 6.39 21.55
C GLY A 177 8.93 5.10 22.26
N ASN A 178 9.08 3.99 21.53
CA ASN A 178 9.53 2.72 22.08
C ASN A 178 10.98 2.79 22.57
N GLU A 179 11.88 3.42 21.82
CA GLU A 179 13.27 3.61 22.24
C GLU A 179 13.37 4.48 23.50
N ILE A 180 12.62 5.59 23.57
CA ILE A 180 12.53 6.41 24.79
C ILE A 180 12.03 5.58 25.98
N CYS A 181 11.03 4.72 25.78
CA CYS A 181 10.54 3.82 26.83
C CYS A 181 11.63 2.84 27.28
N GLN A 182 12.34 2.22 26.34
CA GLN A 182 13.44 1.28 26.63
C GLN A 182 14.58 1.94 27.41
N GLU A 183 15.04 3.12 26.99
CA GLU A 183 16.09 3.88 27.68
C GLU A 183 15.74 4.25 29.13
N ASN A 184 14.43 4.33 29.44
CA ASN A 184 13.93 4.71 30.75
C ASN A 184 13.29 3.54 31.52
N ASN A 185 13.49 2.30 31.07
CA ASN A 185 12.96 1.07 31.68
C ASN A 185 11.42 1.07 31.83
N ILE A 186 10.71 1.66 30.86
CA ILE A 186 9.25 1.71 30.80
C ILE A 186 8.77 0.67 29.78
N PRO A 187 7.79 -0.19 30.11
CA PRO A 187 7.21 -1.09 29.12
C PRO A 187 6.38 -0.31 28.09
N PHE A 188 6.68 -0.50 26.80
CA PHE A 188 6.00 0.18 25.70
C PHE A 188 4.48 -0.09 25.65
N ASP A 189 4.03 -1.21 26.22
CA ASP A 189 2.63 -1.60 26.28
C ASP A 189 1.73 -0.55 26.94
N ILE A 190 2.27 0.29 27.83
CA ILE A 190 1.54 1.41 28.46
C ILE A 190 1.09 2.44 27.42
N LEU A 191 1.80 2.58 26.28
CA LEU A 191 1.45 3.53 25.23
C LEU A 191 0.42 2.97 24.22
N LYS A 192 0.20 1.66 24.18
CA LYS A 192 -0.72 1.03 23.20
C LYS A 192 -2.16 1.58 23.27
N PRO A 193 -2.77 1.78 24.44
CA PRO A 193 -4.11 2.39 24.52
C PRO A 193 -4.17 3.81 23.95
N LEU A 194 -3.13 4.62 24.19
CA LEU A 194 -3.03 5.99 23.69
C LEU A 194 -2.89 6.02 22.15
N ILE A 195 -2.05 5.13 21.61
CA ILE A 195 -1.89 4.96 20.15
C ILE A 195 -3.22 4.59 19.51
N LYS A 196 -3.92 3.62 20.10
CA LYS A 196 -5.23 3.17 19.61
C LYS A 196 -6.24 4.30 19.61
N GLU A 197 -6.39 5.02 20.72
CA GLU A 197 -7.35 6.13 20.80
C GLU A 197 -7.01 7.27 19.84
N THR A 198 -5.72 7.58 19.64
CA THR A 198 -5.30 8.59 18.67
C THR A 198 -5.70 8.22 17.25
N ALA A 199 -5.55 6.95 16.88
CA ALA A 199 -6.01 6.45 15.58
C ALA A 199 -7.54 6.39 15.49
N ASP A 200 -8.22 5.95 16.55
CA ASP A 200 -9.68 5.78 16.53
C ASP A 200 -10.42 7.13 16.37
N LYS A 201 -9.85 8.24 16.86
CA LYS A 201 -10.39 9.61 16.68
C LYS A 201 -10.65 10.01 15.25
N ILE A 202 -9.85 9.54 14.29
CA ILE A 202 -10.02 9.95 12.88
C ILE A 202 -11.32 9.42 12.25
N ASN A 203 -12.00 8.47 12.90
CA ASN A 203 -13.29 7.96 12.45
C ASN A 203 -14.45 8.92 12.75
N TYR A 204 -14.27 9.86 13.70
CA TYR A 204 -15.34 10.73 14.16
C TYR A 204 -14.92 12.21 14.35
N LEU A 205 -13.64 12.54 14.18
CA LEU A 205 -13.10 13.90 14.14
C LEU A 205 -12.22 14.09 12.91
N ASN A 206 -12.18 15.32 12.38
CA ASN A 206 -11.14 15.68 11.42
C ASN A 206 -9.77 15.73 12.13
N PRO A 207 -8.66 15.44 11.42
CA PRO A 207 -7.33 15.43 12.04
C PRO A 207 -6.94 16.73 12.75
N LYS A 208 -7.36 17.90 12.21
CA LYS A 208 -7.11 19.20 12.84
C LYS A 208 -7.81 19.33 14.21
N ASP A 209 -9.06 18.87 14.30
CA ASP A 209 -9.87 18.95 15.52
C ASP A 209 -9.45 17.91 16.57
N ALA A 210 -8.84 16.80 16.13
CA ALA A 210 -8.31 15.77 17.02
C ALA A 210 -6.98 16.18 17.70
N GLN A 211 -6.33 17.26 17.24
CA GLN A 211 -5.02 17.69 17.73
C GLN A 211 -5.08 18.16 19.19
N THR A 212 -4.21 17.60 20.03
CA THR A 212 -4.07 17.97 21.44
C THR A 212 -2.59 18.13 21.83
N GLY A 213 -2.30 18.34 23.12
CA GLY A 213 -0.94 18.38 23.65
C GLY A 213 -0.38 19.80 23.86
N PRO A 214 0.90 19.91 24.28
CA PRO A 214 1.51 21.20 24.64
C PRO A 214 1.75 22.12 23.44
N ALA A 215 1.96 21.57 22.23
CA ALA A 215 2.22 22.35 21.02
C ALA A 215 1.03 23.27 20.66
N VAL A 216 -0.17 22.71 20.50
CA VAL A 216 -1.40 23.46 20.16
C VAL A 216 -1.80 24.49 21.23
N ARG A 217 -1.41 24.27 22.49
CA ARG A 217 -1.63 25.20 23.61
C ARG A 217 -0.51 26.22 23.82
N PHE A 218 0.55 26.18 22.99
CA PHE A 218 1.74 27.01 23.13
C PHE A 218 2.39 26.94 24.53
N ASP A 219 2.38 25.75 25.17
CA ASP A 219 2.94 25.54 26.51
C ASP A 219 4.48 25.45 26.45
N GLN A 220 5.13 26.61 26.41
CA GLN A 220 6.57 26.74 26.25
C GLN A 220 7.37 26.09 27.40
N LYS A 221 6.80 26.06 28.61
CA LYS A 221 7.46 25.43 29.77
C LYS A 221 7.57 23.92 29.54
N THR A 222 6.48 23.28 29.15
CA THR A 222 6.47 21.84 28.86
C THR A 222 7.31 21.51 27.62
N ILE A 223 7.21 22.32 26.56
CA ILE A 223 8.00 22.15 25.33
C ILE A 223 9.51 22.21 25.64
N LYS A 224 9.95 23.18 26.43
CA LYS A 224 11.35 23.33 26.82
C LYS A 224 11.84 22.14 27.65
N ALA A 225 11.03 21.66 28.61
CA ALA A 225 11.37 20.49 29.40
C ALA A 225 11.55 19.22 28.53
N HIS A 226 10.68 19.00 27.53
CA HIS A 226 10.83 17.90 26.58
C HIS A 226 12.11 18.02 25.75
N GLN A 227 12.41 19.23 25.25
CA GLN A 227 13.63 19.49 24.48
C GLN A 227 14.91 19.23 25.27
N ASP A 228 14.92 19.52 26.57
CA ASP A 228 16.07 19.31 27.43
C ASP A 228 16.20 17.84 27.85
N PHE A 229 15.08 17.09 27.90
CA PHE A 229 15.07 15.65 28.12
C PHE A 229 15.61 14.85 26.91
N LEU A 230 15.29 15.27 25.68
CA LEU A 230 15.73 14.58 24.46
C LEU A 230 17.24 14.75 24.22
N LYS A 231 18.01 13.71 24.51
CA LYS A 231 19.47 13.67 24.30
C LYS A 231 19.86 13.46 22.83
N ASN A 232 19.10 12.65 22.10
CA ASN A 232 19.33 12.38 20.69
C ASN A 232 18.97 13.61 19.84
N GLN A 233 19.96 14.15 19.11
CA GLN A 233 19.80 15.38 18.33
C GLN A 233 18.81 15.22 17.17
N ASN A 234 18.69 14.03 16.58
CA ASN A 234 17.72 13.77 15.53
C ASN A 234 16.30 13.78 16.10
N TYR A 235 16.08 13.15 17.26
CA TYR A 235 14.76 13.14 17.91
C TYR A 235 14.35 14.53 18.36
N LYS A 236 15.29 15.31 18.89
CA LYS A 236 15.07 16.72 19.22
C LYS A 236 14.71 17.56 17.99
N SER A 237 15.36 17.32 16.85
CA SER A 237 15.06 18.02 15.59
C SER A 237 13.68 17.68 15.07
N ILE A 238 13.30 16.39 15.06
CA ILE A 238 11.95 15.93 14.69
C ILE A 238 10.90 16.53 15.62
N TYR A 239 11.12 16.49 16.94
CA TYR A 239 10.23 17.06 17.94
C TYR A 239 10.00 18.56 17.69
N ASN A 240 11.06 19.32 17.42
CA ASN A 240 10.96 20.75 17.15
C ASN A 240 10.18 21.05 15.88
N LEU A 241 10.47 20.34 14.78
CA LEU A 241 9.79 20.54 13.50
C LEU A 241 8.30 20.21 13.59
N ILE A 242 7.94 19.10 14.25
CA ILE A 242 6.53 18.73 14.44
C ILE A 242 5.83 19.73 15.38
N THR A 243 6.46 20.16 16.46
CA THR A 243 5.90 21.16 17.39
C THR A 243 5.63 22.49 16.68
N GLN A 244 6.61 22.98 15.93
CA GLN A 244 6.48 24.20 15.12
C GLN A 244 5.36 24.05 14.09
N SER A 245 5.35 22.95 13.34
CA SER A 245 4.32 22.70 12.32
C SER A 245 2.91 22.65 12.93
N ILE A 246 2.73 22.03 14.10
CA ILE A 246 1.44 22.06 14.81
C ILE A 246 1.05 23.50 15.17
N GLN A 247 1.99 24.29 15.70
CA GLN A 247 1.75 25.68 16.11
C GLN A 247 1.38 26.60 14.95
N GLU A 248 1.96 26.40 13.77
CA GLU A 248 1.67 27.17 12.56
C GLU A 248 0.30 26.82 11.95
N ASN A 249 -0.29 25.68 12.33
CA ASN A 249 -1.53 25.15 11.75
C ASN A 249 -2.72 25.14 12.73
N VAL A 250 -2.57 25.77 13.91
CA VAL A 250 -3.67 26.01 14.86
C VAL A 250 -4.72 26.93 14.24
#